data_AF-A0A4U1G1B2-F1
#
_entry.id   AF-A0A4U1G1B2-F1
#
_cell.length_a   1.000
_cell.length_b   1.000
_cell.length_c   1.000
_cell.angle_alpha   90.00
_cell.angle_beta   90.00
_cell.angle_gamma   90.00
#
_symmetry.space_group_name_H-M   'P 1'
#
loop_
_entity.id
_entity.type
_entity.pdbx_description
1 polymer ?
#
loop_
_entity_poly.entity_id
_entity_poly.type
_entity_poly.pdbx_seq_one_letter_code
_entity_poly.pdbx_strand_id
1 'polypeptide(L)'
;MKKLFTIALVLLTMQQAFAKEKIQLKVLYVGYKPEKPMPADVVYYSTSATVVAKMYQTRMADFKAFLETRFQEVKTVDVRDYTAEMSNGVDVTIMDAGPVKLPADFSRPMILMHAMAPNVGLPIGLKFDWYCQCLDDEALNIKTTHAIFNAPNKVKLTMQNKPTPGSFFNGHQGEKTPKSMPMWQVVKGDLPAGQKYLIGMVSHGEGFEDSPDAEVISGGVCLKNAEAVALGRQGNYFMWGFSGSPDYMTDEAKDVFVNTVCYIKKYDHKPAIVKKVQIETRTSIDEKIYRISRALYDKAIVSRKVGNERLLKLQKELRDKKDAGEDIGKGNEQFLKMPVTNAMESFEDYLKTQAGDALFAKFGTNTALYHQYFRENYEYFYPANAYALQLDADAAQMKKSNRKPAILEHCITMLERKQDEAMAKRVLLRYTNESFTTAAEWRNWFNTNKQKLFFTEAAGFKFIVNTFGQSGQQNKSASVSLTEKTSAQIAGPTIEDPVAVSAKLVYGQNSNTARLYIDAAILKGWHTYALLPDDSPFIPVKVLLELPEGVSIKGEWQSSPSVPFPGYEGVFIFEDKATFSIELSLVNVKPGSAISCGMSYQTCDENKCFPPGKKMVDIKI
;
A
#
# COMPACT_ATOMS: atom_id res chain seq x y z
N MET A 1 19.38 70.98 -36.20
CA MET A 1 19.91 69.93 -35.28
C MET A 1 18.98 69.75 -34.08
N LYS A 2 17.74 69.33 -34.37
CA LYS A 2 16.64 69.07 -33.43
C LYS A 2 15.94 67.83 -34.01
N LYS A 3 15.56 66.85 -33.18
CA LYS A 3 15.14 65.46 -33.52
C LYS A 3 16.26 64.42 -33.45
N LEU A 4 16.69 64.09 -32.23
CA LEU A 4 17.29 62.78 -31.90
C LEU A 4 17.40 62.50 -30.39
N PHE A 5 17.08 63.47 -29.52
CA PHE A 5 17.16 63.32 -28.06
C PHE A 5 15.81 63.17 -27.33
N THR A 6 14.82 62.51 -27.94
CA THR A 6 13.50 62.30 -27.30
C THR A 6 12.95 60.88 -27.48
N ILE A 7 13.80 59.91 -27.83
CA ILE A 7 13.42 58.49 -27.92
C ILE A 7 14.18 57.61 -26.89
N ALA A 8 15.16 58.16 -26.18
CA ALA A 8 15.93 57.41 -25.17
C ALA A 8 15.36 57.53 -23.73
N LEU A 9 14.33 58.35 -23.48
CA LEU A 9 13.78 58.58 -22.14
C LEU A 9 12.31 58.11 -21.97
N VAL A 10 11.78 57.33 -22.91
CA VAL A 10 10.46 56.66 -22.79
C VAL A 10 10.60 55.13 -22.85
N LEU A 11 11.80 54.61 -23.11
CA LEU A 11 12.10 53.16 -23.11
C LEU A 11 12.73 52.67 -21.78
N LEU A 12 12.82 53.51 -20.76
CA LEU A 12 13.41 53.17 -19.45
C LEU A 12 12.39 53.07 -18.29
N THR A 13 11.09 52.99 -18.59
CA THR A 13 10.03 52.86 -17.57
C THR A 13 8.96 51.85 -17.98
N MET A 14 9.32 50.58 -18.15
CA MET A 14 8.36 49.45 -18.12
C MET A 14 9.10 48.10 -18.05
N GLN A 15 9.94 47.93 -17.03
CA GLN A 15 10.30 46.61 -16.50
C GLN A 15 10.09 46.60 -14.99
N GLN A 16 8.89 47.01 -14.54
CA GLN A 16 8.38 46.42 -13.32
C GLN A 16 7.95 45.00 -13.72
N ALA A 17 8.83 44.03 -13.44
CA ALA A 17 8.40 42.66 -13.32
C ALA A 17 7.24 42.68 -12.31
N PHE A 18 6.01 42.50 -12.77
CA PHE A 18 4.87 42.28 -11.89
C PHE A 18 5.18 41.02 -11.09
N ALA A 19 5.71 41.18 -9.88
CA ALA A 19 5.82 40.09 -8.93
C ALA A 19 4.40 39.55 -8.77
N LYS A 20 4.19 38.29 -9.17
CA LYS A 20 2.88 37.64 -9.06
C LYS A 20 2.44 37.76 -7.60
N GLU A 21 1.27 38.36 -7.36
CA GLU A 21 0.74 38.52 -6.02
C GLU A 21 0.68 37.17 -5.33
N LYS A 22 1.17 37.09 -4.09
CA LYS A 22 1.15 35.83 -3.33
C LYS A 22 -0.29 35.45 -3.05
N ILE A 23 -0.53 34.14 -3.01
CA ILE A 23 -1.84 33.59 -2.67
C ILE A 23 -2.10 33.86 -1.19
N GLN A 24 -3.26 34.45 -0.89
CA GLN A 24 -3.70 34.86 0.44
C GLN A 24 -4.12 33.66 1.30
N LEU A 25 -3.17 32.75 1.56
CA LEU A 25 -3.32 31.61 2.47
C LEU A 25 -2.12 31.54 3.41
N LYS A 26 -2.38 31.06 4.62
CA LYS A 26 -1.37 30.74 5.63
C LYS A 26 -1.06 29.24 5.60
N VAL A 27 0.19 28.88 5.38
CA VAL A 27 0.62 27.48 5.25
C VAL A 27 1.57 27.10 6.37
N LEU A 28 1.31 25.97 7.03
CA LEU A 28 2.25 25.33 7.95
C LEU A 28 2.88 24.12 7.26
N TYR A 29 4.20 24.10 7.12
CA TYR A 29 4.94 22.93 6.68
C TYR A 29 5.57 22.22 7.90
N VAL A 30 5.24 20.94 8.07
CA VAL A 30 5.73 20.09 9.16
C VAL A 30 6.69 19.07 8.57
N GLY A 31 7.97 19.17 8.94
CA GLY A 31 9.05 18.34 8.40
C GLY A 31 10.10 18.01 9.46
N TYR A 32 11.27 17.49 9.06
CA TYR A 32 12.42 17.38 9.97
C TYR A 32 13.29 18.63 9.89
N LYS A 33 13.64 19.19 11.05
CA LYS A 33 14.66 20.23 11.16
C LYS A 33 16.05 19.60 11.22
N PRO A 34 16.97 19.95 10.30
CA PRO A 34 18.28 19.32 10.21
C PRO A 34 19.18 19.62 11.40
N GLU A 35 18.89 20.66 12.19
CA GLU A 35 19.64 21.02 13.39
C GLU A 35 19.46 20.01 14.52
N LYS A 36 18.42 19.17 14.45
CA LYS A 36 18.17 18.10 15.41
C LYS A 36 18.66 16.76 14.85
N PRO A 37 19.02 15.78 15.69
CA PRO A 37 19.45 14.47 15.22
C PRO A 37 18.39 13.75 14.38
N MET A 38 18.83 13.08 13.31
CA MET A 38 17.95 12.22 12.50
C MET A 38 17.43 11.04 13.33
N PRO A 39 16.10 10.83 13.41
CA PRO A 39 15.54 9.65 14.06
C PRO A 39 16.00 8.35 13.39
N ALA A 40 16.01 7.25 14.14
CA ALA A 40 16.30 5.93 13.58
C ALA A 40 15.29 5.54 12.49
N ASP A 41 14.01 5.79 12.74
CA ASP A 41 12.91 5.50 11.82
C ASP A 41 12.45 6.78 11.11
N VAL A 42 13.24 7.24 10.15
CA VAL A 42 12.88 8.38 9.31
C VAL A 42 11.84 7.96 8.25
N VAL A 43 10.84 8.80 8.02
CA VAL A 43 9.74 8.54 7.06
C VAL A 43 10.22 8.50 5.61
N TYR A 44 11.37 9.12 5.31
CA TYR A 44 11.93 9.20 3.97
C TYR A 44 12.50 7.84 3.54
N TYR A 45 11.91 7.26 2.50
CA TYR A 45 12.33 5.97 1.96
C TYR A 45 13.06 6.13 0.64
N SER A 46 14.23 5.51 0.52
CA SER A 46 14.99 5.36 -0.73
C SER A 46 15.86 4.11 -0.60
N THR A 47 16.20 3.50 -1.73
CA THR A 47 17.22 2.44 -1.77
C THR A 47 18.63 2.98 -1.46
N SER A 48 18.80 4.30 -1.44
CA SER A 48 20.06 4.98 -1.16
C SER A 48 20.04 5.72 0.18
N ALA A 49 20.82 5.24 1.15
CA ALA A 49 20.98 5.90 2.46
C ALA A 49 21.57 7.32 2.33
N THR A 50 22.40 7.57 1.31
CA THR A 50 22.95 8.91 1.05
C THR A 50 21.87 9.87 0.56
N VAL A 51 20.89 9.40 -0.22
CA VAL A 51 19.72 10.20 -0.62
C VAL A 51 18.89 10.55 0.61
N VAL A 52 18.63 9.59 1.51
CA VAL A 52 17.90 9.84 2.76
C VAL A 52 18.60 10.90 3.62
N ALA A 53 19.92 10.74 3.85
CA ALA A 53 20.70 11.70 4.63
C ALA A 53 20.71 13.09 3.99
N LYS A 54 20.85 13.19 2.66
CA LYS A 54 20.78 14.47 1.95
C LYS A 54 19.40 15.12 2.12
N MET A 55 18.33 14.35 1.96
CA MET A 55 16.96 14.87 2.06
C MET A 55 16.59 15.29 3.48
N TYR A 56 17.11 14.60 4.49
CA TYR A 56 17.01 15.05 5.87
C TYR A 56 17.60 16.46 6.05
N GLN A 57 18.69 16.79 5.34
CA GLN A 57 19.37 18.08 5.44
C GLN A 57 18.67 19.20 4.66
N THR A 58 18.18 18.95 3.45
CA THR A 58 17.74 20.03 2.54
C THR A 58 16.23 20.22 2.46
N ARG A 59 15.44 19.15 2.61
CA ARG A 59 14.03 19.13 2.17
C ARG A 59 13.14 20.18 2.81
N MET A 60 13.28 20.42 4.13
CA MET A 60 12.48 21.46 4.79
C MET A 60 12.81 22.86 4.26
N ALA A 61 14.09 23.15 4.00
CA ALA A 61 14.52 24.43 3.45
C ALA A 61 13.98 24.60 2.00
N ASP A 62 14.03 23.54 1.19
CA ASP A 62 13.53 23.54 -0.18
C ASP A 62 12.02 23.85 -0.22
N PHE A 63 11.22 23.17 0.63
CA PHE A 63 9.79 23.46 0.77
C PHE A 63 9.52 24.87 1.30
N LYS A 64 10.25 25.31 2.32
CA LYS A 64 10.10 26.67 2.87
C LYS A 64 10.32 27.72 1.78
N ALA A 65 11.46 27.66 1.09
CA ALA A 65 11.81 28.61 0.05
C ALA A 65 10.75 28.63 -1.06
N PHE A 66 10.34 27.46 -1.54
CA PHE A 66 9.31 27.34 -2.55
C PHE A 66 7.96 27.94 -2.11
N LEU A 67 7.45 27.54 -0.95
CA LEU A 67 6.16 28.00 -0.44
C LEU A 67 6.15 29.51 -0.18
N GLU A 68 7.24 30.08 0.33
CA GLU A 68 7.36 31.52 0.59
C GLU A 68 7.29 32.36 -0.70
N THR A 69 7.63 31.78 -1.86
CA THR A 69 7.41 32.47 -3.14
C THR A 69 5.95 32.51 -3.57
N ARG A 70 5.09 31.65 -3.00
CA ARG A 70 3.71 31.42 -3.50
C ARG A 70 2.62 31.86 -2.53
N PHE A 71 2.85 31.79 -1.22
CA PHE A 71 1.83 32.03 -0.20
C PHE A 71 2.19 33.20 0.73
N GLN A 72 1.17 33.91 1.21
CA GLN A 72 1.31 35.12 2.02
C GLN A 72 2.11 34.87 3.30
N GLU A 73 1.77 33.82 4.04
CA GLU A 73 2.43 33.45 5.30
C GLU A 73 2.80 31.96 5.26
N VAL A 74 4.06 31.66 5.50
CA VAL A 74 4.58 30.28 5.59
C VAL A 74 5.31 30.11 6.90
N LYS A 75 4.96 29.07 7.64
CA LYS A 75 5.68 28.64 8.84
C LYS A 75 6.21 27.24 8.64
N THR A 76 7.35 26.95 9.26
CA THR A 76 7.89 25.60 9.36
C THR A 76 8.01 25.19 10.81
N VAL A 77 7.79 23.90 11.07
CA VAL A 77 8.00 23.31 12.40
C VAL A 77 8.62 21.93 12.25
N ASP A 78 9.52 21.58 13.18
CA ASP A 78 10.01 20.22 13.29
C ASP A 78 8.88 19.34 13.80
N VAL A 79 8.68 18.16 13.20
CA VAL A 79 7.58 17.27 13.56
C VAL A 79 7.55 16.91 15.04
N ARG A 80 8.69 16.84 15.73
CA ARG A 80 8.75 16.52 17.16
C ARG A 80 8.20 17.63 18.05
N ASP A 81 8.07 18.85 17.52
CA ASP A 81 7.49 20.00 18.20
C ASP A 81 6.06 20.30 17.71
N TYR A 82 5.57 19.57 16.70
CA TYR A 82 4.24 19.81 16.15
C TYR A 82 3.15 19.33 17.10
N THR A 83 2.14 20.18 17.33
CA THR A 83 0.88 19.79 17.95
C THR A 83 -0.29 20.05 16.99
N ALA A 84 -1.38 19.31 17.14
CA ALA A 84 -2.54 19.44 16.25
C ALA A 84 -3.14 20.85 16.28
N GLU A 85 -3.08 21.54 17.44
CA GLU A 85 -3.58 22.89 17.66
C GLU A 85 -2.86 23.93 16.81
N MET A 86 -1.61 23.68 16.41
CA MET A 86 -0.87 24.57 15.50
C MET A 86 -1.60 24.72 14.16
N SER A 87 -2.34 23.69 13.71
CA SER A 87 -3.15 23.74 12.49
C SER A 87 -4.37 24.65 12.59
N ASN A 88 -4.76 25.09 13.79
CA ASN A 88 -5.84 26.07 13.98
C ASN A 88 -5.41 27.49 13.58
N GLY A 89 -4.11 27.79 13.63
CA GLY A 89 -3.55 29.10 13.30
C GLY A 89 -3.24 29.31 11.81
N VAL A 90 -3.52 28.32 10.96
CA VAL A 90 -3.21 28.33 9.52
C VAL A 90 -4.39 27.82 8.68
N ASP A 91 -4.32 28.05 7.38
CA ASP A 91 -5.32 27.60 6.41
C ASP A 91 -5.10 26.16 5.98
N VAL A 92 -3.85 25.75 5.79
CA VAL A 92 -3.47 24.41 5.34
C VAL A 92 -2.19 23.97 6.03
N THR A 93 -2.17 22.72 6.49
CA THR A 93 -0.96 22.06 6.99
C THR A 93 -0.44 21.07 5.94
N ILE A 94 0.85 21.12 5.61
CA ILE A 94 1.56 20.14 4.79
C ILE A 94 2.36 19.26 5.75
N MET A 95 1.97 17.98 5.84
CA MET A 95 2.57 17.00 6.73
C MET A 95 3.52 16.09 5.94
N ASP A 96 4.82 16.27 6.15
CA ASP A 96 5.87 15.58 5.41
C ASP A 96 6.78 14.69 6.27
N ALA A 97 6.64 14.76 7.60
CA ALA A 97 7.42 13.99 8.56
C ALA A 97 6.54 13.45 9.69
N GLY A 98 7.02 12.42 10.38
CA GLY A 98 6.31 11.67 11.43
C GLY A 98 7.25 11.24 12.57
N PRO A 99 6.74 10.50 13.57
CA PRO A 99 5.33 10.13 13.75
C PRO A 99 4.46 11.32 14.17
N VAL A 100 3.17 11.28 13.84
CA VAL A 100 2.17 12.26 14.30
C VAL A 100 0.91 11.53 14.74
N LYS A 101 0.34 11.97 15.86
CA LYS A 101 -0.97 11.51 16.34
C LYS A 101 -1.95 12.68 16.29
N LEU A 102 -2.98 12.56 15.47
CA LEU A 102 -4.05 13.56 15.40
C LEU A 102 -5.21 13.19 16.33
N PRO A 103 -5.90 14.18 16.90
CA PRO A 103 -7.12 13.92 17.66
C PRO A 103 -8.24 13.44 16.71
N ALA A 104 -9.17 12.65 17.24
CA ALA A 104 -10.23 12.02 16.43
C ALA A 104 -11.16 13.03 15.75
N ASP A 105 -11.28 14.24 16.30
CA ASP A 105 -12.09 15.35 15.79
C ASP A 105 -11.29 16.35 14.94
N PHE A 106 -10.03 16.04 14.59
CA PHE A 106 -9.22 16.91 13.73
C PHE A 106 -9.92 17.14 12.38
N SER A 107 -10.15 18.40 12.05
CA SER A 107 -10.96 18.80 10.89
C SER A 107 -10.36 19.95 10.07
N ARG A 108 -9.09 20.31 10.32
CA ARG A 108 -8.37 21.34 9.55
C ARG A 108 -7.79 20.76 8.25
N PRO A 109 -7.66 21.52 7.16
CA PRO A 109 -7.12 21.01 5.90
C PRO A 109 -5.67 20.51 6.04
N MET A 110 -5.40 19.29 5.56
CA MET A 110 -4.08 18.70 5.63
C MET A 110 -3.69 17.98 4.34
N ILE A 111 -2.50 18.27 3.83
CA ILE A 111 -1.86 17.50 2.76
C ILE A 111 -0.90 16.51 3.43
N LEU A 112 -1.06 15.23 3.14
CA LEU A 112 -0.20 14.14 3.60
C LEU A 112 0.76 13.76 2.47
N MET A 113 2.05 14.00 2.67
CA MET A 113 3.07 13.68 1.68
C MET A 113 3.49 12.21 1.78
N HIS A 114 3.58 11.51 0.64
CA HIS A 114 4.12 10.14 0.53
C HIS A 114 3.64 9.20 1.66
N ALA A 115 4.56 8.64 2.45
CA ALA A 115 4.27 7.72 3.54
C ALA A 115 3.52 8.36 4.73
N MET A 116 3.43 9.69 4.81
CA MET A 116 2.53 10.34 5.78
C MET A 116 1.06 10.04 5.50
N ALA A 117 0.69 9.70 4.26
CA ALA A 117 -0.68 9.34 3.91
C ALA A 117 -1.18 8.13 4.73
N PRO A 118 -0.52 6.95 4.72
CA PRO A 118 -0.88 5.84 5.60
C PRO A 118 -0.50 6.06 7.07
N ASN A 119 0.60 6.74 7.38
CA ASN A 119 1.02 6.93 8.78
C ASN A 119 0.01 7.75 9.59
N VAL A 120 -0.67 8.70 8.96
CA VAL A 120 -1.79 9.45 9.57
C VAL A 120 -3.12 8.77 9.26
N GLY A 121 -3.30 8.29 8.03
CA GLY A 121 -4.55 7.75 7.54
C GLY A 121 -5.00 6.49 8.25
N LEU A 122 -4.13 5.50 8.43
CA LEU A 122 -4.51 4.22 9.06
C LEU A 122 -5.00 4.40 10.51
N PRO A 123 -4.30 5.13 11.42
CA PRO A 123 -4.76 5.30 12.80
C PRO A 123 -6.15 5.91 12.95
N ILE A 124 -6.52 6.85 12.08
CA ILE A 124 -7.83 7.53 12.13
C ILE A 124 -8.84 6.94 11.11
N GLY A 125 -8.42 5.93 10.35
CA GLY A 125 -9.21 5.20 9.37
C GLY A 125 -9.59 5.99 8.12
N LEU A 126 -8.68 6.81 7.59
CA LEU A 126 -8.81 7.32 6.23
C LEU A 126 -8.62 6.19 5.21
N LYS A 127 -9.08 6.43 3.98
CA LYS A 127 -8.90 5.52 2.85
C LYS A 127 -7.46 5.51 2.31
N PHE A 128 -6.61 6.42 2.78
CA PHE A 128 -5.18 6.42 2.53
C PHE A 128 -4.50 5.33 3.36
N ASP A 129 -4.52 4.12 2.85
CA ASP A 129 -3.87 2.97 3.46
C ASP A 129 -2.51 2.68 2.83
N TRP A 130 -1.79 1.72 3.42
CA TRP A 130 -0.50 1.27 2.92
C TRP A 130 -0.73 0.24 1.82
N TYR A 131 -0.85 0.69 0.56
CA TYR A 131 -0.85 -0.26 -0.55
C TYR A 131 0.58 -0.61 -0.96
N CYS A 132 1.39 0.42 -1.24
CA CYS A 132 2.79 0.22 -1.60
C CYS A 132 3.59 1.52 -1.55
N GLN A 133 4.76 1.49 -0.93
CA GLN A 133 5.77 2.54 -1.10
C GLN A 133 6.65 2.24 -2.32
N CYS A 134 6.04 2.27 -3.49
CA CYS A 134 6.69 1.97 -4.77
C CYS A 134 6.23 2.89 -5.90
N LEU A 135 5.68 4.06 -5.56
CA LEU A 135 5.30 5.07 -6.54
C LEU A 135 6.57 5.69 -7.14
N ASP A 136 6.68 5.58 -8.44
CA ASP A 136 7.72 6.17 -9.27
C ASP A 136 7.40 7.64 -9.60
N ASP A 137 8.18 8.23 -10.48
CA ASP A 137 8.21 9.67 -10.71
C ASP A 137 7.05 10.22 -11.58
N GLU A 138 6.17 9.33 -12.08
CA GLU A 138 5.15 9.66 -13.08
C GLU A 138 3.72 9.37 -12.63
N ALA A 139 2.81 10.29 -12.92
CA ALA A 139 1.37 10.16 -12.75
C ALA A 139 0.70 9.57 -13.99
N LEU A 140 -0.39 8.83 -13.79
CA LEU A 140 -1.21 8.22 -14.84
C LEU A 140 -2.69 8.19 -14.42
N ASN A 141 -3.59 7.84 -15.35
CA ASN A 141 -5.04 7.85 -15.10
C ASN A 141 -5.54 9.19 -14.52
N ILE A 142 -5.03 10.29 -15.07
CA ILE A 142 -5.20 11.64 -14.52
C ILE A 142 -6.57 12.20 -14.90
N LYS A 143 -7.35 12.67 -13.92
CA LYS A 143 -8.56 13.48 -14.15
C LYS A 143 -8.16 14.92 -14.50
N THR A 144 -7.72 15.16 -15.73
CA THR A 144 -7.16 16.46 -16.18
C THR A 144 -8.11 17.67 -16.07
N THR A 145 -9.42 17.43 -15.97
CA THR A 145 -10.44 18.46 -15.70
C THR A 145 -10.52 18.87 -14.23
N HIS A 146 -9.86 18.14 -13.33
CA HIS A 146 -9.89 18.41 -11.90
C HIS A 146 -9.26 19.76 -11.55
N ALA A 147 -9.73 20.39 -10.46
CA ALA A 147 -9.35 21.74 -10.08
C ALA A 147 -7.83 21.92 -9.89
N ILE A 148 -7.12 20.90 -9.39
CA ILE A 148 -5.67 20.99 -9.13
C ILE A 148 -4.84 21.18 -10.40
N PHE A 149 -5.37 20.86 -11.58
CA PHE A 149 -4.69 21.08 -12.85
C PHE A 149 -5.08 22.41 -13.51
N ASN A 150 -6.09 23.10 -12.96
CA ASN A 150 -6.79 24.18 -13.65
C ASN A 150 -6.83 25.50 -12.90
N ALA A 151 -6.74 25.50 -11.57
CA ALA A 151 -6.82 26.72 -10.77
C ALA A 151 -6.11 26.62 -9.40
N PRO A 152 -5.52 27.72 -8.89
CA PRO A 152 -5.43 29.04 -9.52
C PRO A 152 -4.43 29.14 -10.68
N ASN A 153 -3.47 28.21 -10.79
CA ASN A 153 -2.58 28.13 -11.94
C ASN A 153 -3.18 27.19 -12.98
N LYS A 154 -3.41 27.66 -14.20
CA LYS A 154 -3.77 26.78 -15.32
C LYS A 154 -2.52 26.01 -15.76
N VAL A 155 -2.48 24.71 -15.51
CA VAL A 155 -1.35 23.86 -15.87
C VAL A 155 -1.66 23.11 -17.17
N LYS A 156 -0.75 23.19 -18.14
CA LYS A 156 -0.78 22.36 -19.33
C LYS A 156 0.17 21.19 -19.10
N LEU A 157 -0.39 20.03 -18.78
CA LEU A 157 0.42 18.84 -18.52
C LEU A 157 1.12 18.36 -19.80
N THR A 158 2.43 18.13 -19.70
CA THR A 158 3.21 17.49 -20.77
C THR A 158 3.05 15.97 -20.67
N MET A 159 1.95 15.45 -21.22
CA MET A 159 1.67 14.01 -21.24
C MET A 159 2.52 13.29 -22.29
N GLN A 160 3.12 12.16 -21.92
CA GLN A 160 3.84 11.27 -22.84
C GLN A 160 3.22 9.87 -22.83
N ASN A 161 2.97 9.29 -24.00
CA ASN A 161 2.50 7.91 -24.07
C ASN A 161 3.68 6.96 -23.89
N LYS A 162 3.64 6.14 -22.83
CA LYS A 162 4.70 5.20 -22.47
C LYS A 162 4.14 3.78 -22.32
N PRO A 163 4.97 2.73 -22.41
CA PRO A 163 4.53 1.37 -22.10
C PRO A 163 3.92 1.31 -20.69
N THR A 164 2.79 0.62 -20.55
CA THR A 164 2.15 0.40 -19.26
C THR A 164 3.07 -0.45 -18.37
N PRO A 165 3.22 -0.11 -17.07
CA PRO A 165 4.00 -0.92 -16.14
C PRO A 165 3.59 -2.40 -16.19
N GLY A 166 4.58 -3.30 -16.21
CA GLY A 166 4.33 -4.73 -16.32
C GLY A 166 3.43 -5.27 -15.21
N SER A 167 3.54 -4.69 -14.01
CA SER A 167 2.70 -4.99 -12.85
C SER A 167 1.20 -4.80 -13.09
N PHE A 168 0.80 -3.92 -14.01
CA PHE A 168 -0.63 -3.63 -14.25
C PHE A 168 -1.32 -4.74 -15.04
N PHE A 169 -0.57 -5.70 -15.57
CA PHE A 169 -1.09 -6.90 -16.22
C PHE A 169 -1.23 -8.09 -15.26
N ASN A 170 -0.90 -7.89 -13.99
CA ASN A 170 -1.09 -8.90 -12.95
C ASN A 170 -2.48 -8.76 -12.36
N GLY A 171 -3.29 -9.80 -12.48
CA GLY A 171 -4.67 -9.83 -11.98
C GLY A 171 -5.72 -9.45 -13.04
N HIS A 172 -6.98 -9.45 -12.62
CA HIS A 172 -8.14 -9.32 -13.51
C HIS A 172 -8.17 -7.96 -14.24
N GLN A 173 -7.65 -6.89 -13.64
CA GLN A 173 -7.57 -5.57 -14.31
C GLN A 173 -6.66 -5.62 -15.55
N GLY A 174 -5.71 -6.55 -15.59
CA GLY A 174 -4.80 -6.74 -16.72
C GLY A 174 -5.50 -7.09 -18.04
N GLU A 175 -6.70 -7.69 -17.98
CA GLU A 175 -7.47 -8.04 -19.18
C GLU A 175 -7.93 -6.82 -19.99
N LYS A 176 -8.13 -5.68 -19.31
CA LYS A 176 -8.61 -4.43 -19.92
C LYS A 176 -7.55 -3.34 -19.96
N THR A 177 -6.39 -3.58 -19.36
CA THR A 177 -5.31 -2.59 -19.28
C THR A 177 -4.67 -2.40 -20.66
N PRO A 178 -4.55 -1.15 -21.16
CA PRO A 178 -3.91 -0.90 -22.44
C PRO A 178 -2.40 -1.17 -22.36
N LYS A 179 -1.76 -1.52 -23.48
CA LYS A 179 -0.30 -1.76 -23.55
C LYS A 179 0.54 -0.50 -23.35
N SER A 180 -0.04 0.67 -23.58
CA SER A 180 0.58 1.97 -23.34
C SER A 180 -0.47 2.94 -22.79
N MET A 181 -0.04 3.91 -22.01
CA MET A 181 -0.91 4.94 -21.46
C MET A 181 -0.20 6.30 -21.34
N PRO A 182 -0.96 7.42 -21.35
CA PRO A 182 -0.39 8.74 -21.15
C PRO A 182 0.06 8.92 -19.70
N MET A 183 1.31 9.35 -19.53
CA MET A 183 1.96 9.59 -18.25
C MET A 183 2.45 11.04 -18.16
N TRP A 184 2.45 11.59 -16.95
CA TRP A 184 2.93 12.93 -16.65
C TRP A 184 4.08 12.87 -15.65
N GLN A 185 5.22 13.46 -16.00
CA GLN A 185 6.39 13.51 -15.13
C GLN A 185 6.17 14.49 -13.97
N VAL A 186 6.10 13.96 -12.74
CA VAL A 186 5.89 14.75 -11.52
C VAL A 186 7.22 15.09 -10.85
N VAL A 187 8.09 14.09 -10.72
CA VAL A 187 9.43 14.21 -10.15
C VAL A 187 10.46 14.16 -11.30
N LYS A 188 11.52 14.95 -11.25
CA LYS A 188 12.56 14.98 -12.28
C LYS A 188 13.37 13.69 -12.24
N GLY A 189 13.53 13.03 -13.40
CA GLY A 189 14.30 11.78 -13.53
C GLY A 189 15.82 11.92 -13.51
N ASP A 190 16.37 13.14 -13.38
CA ASP A 190 17.79 13.43 -13.54
C ASP A 190 18.60 13.25 -12.24
N LEU A 191 18.45 12.11 -11.58
CA LEU A 191 19.44 11.71 -10.57
C LEU A 191 20.64 11.01 -11.24
N PRO A 192 21.86 11.14 -10.68
CA PRO A 192 23.03 10.45 -11.21
C PRO A 192 22.76 8.95 -11.42
N ALA A 193 23.33 8.39 -12.50
CA ALA A 193 23.04 7.05 -12.98
C ALA A 193 23.03 6.00 -11.86
N GLY A 194 21.85 5.46 -11.57
CA GLY A 194 21.64 4.35 -10.64
C GLY A 194 21.02 4.69 -9.27
N GLN A 195 20.78 5.98 -8.95
CA GLN A 195 20.11 6.34 -7.68
C GLN A 195 18.69 6.84 -7.93
N LYS A 196 17.69 6.14 -7.38
CA LYS A 196 16.31 6.66 -7.30
C LYS A 196 16.21 7.69 -6.19
N TYR A 197 15.30 8.66 -6.35
CA TYR A 197 15.02 9.66 -5.34
C TYR A 197 14.37 9.01 -4.11
N LEU A 198 13.73 9.81 -3.25
CA LEU A 198 12.76 9.24 -2.33
C LEU A 198 11.66 8.53 -3.12
N ILE A 199 11.19 7.40 -2.64
CA ILE A 199 10.13 6.62 -3.29
C ILE A 199 8.78 7.05 -2.72
N GLY A 200 7.81 7.29 -3.60
CA GLY A 200 6.48 7.74 -3.22
C GLY A 200 5.58 6.61 -2.68
N MET A 201 4.37 6.98 -2.30
CA MET A 201 3.36 6.09 -1.74
C MET A 201 2.12 6.03 -2.64
N VAL A 202 1.54 4.85 -2.79
CA VAL A 202 0.18 4.65 -3.31
C VAL A 202 -0.71 3.98 -2.26
N SER A 203 -2.00 4.29 -2.33
CA SER A 203 -3.07 3.61 -1.58
C SER A 203 -3.94 2.76 -2.51
N HIS A 204 -4.73 1.84 -1.95
CA HIS A 204 -5.63 0.98 -2.72
C HIS A 204 -6.74 1.83 -3.38
N GLY A 205 -7.07 1.54 -4.64
CA GLY A 205 -8.15 2.21 -5.36
C GLY A 205 -9.53 1.61 -5.09
N GLU A 206 -9.54 0.34 -4.70
CA GLU A 206 -10.74 -0.42 -4.44
C GLU A 206 -11.49 0.14 -3.22
N GLY A 207 -12.77 0.46 -3.42
CA GLY A 207 -13.59 1.13 -2.40
C GLY A 207 -13.18 2.59 -2.10
N PHE A 208 -12.22 3.18 -2.84
CA PHE A 208 -11.78 4.54 -2.57
C PHE A 208 -12.89 5.57 -2.83
N GLU A 209 -13.55 5.50 -3.99
CA GLU A 209 -14.63 6.43 -4.38
C GLU A 209 -16.04 5.94 -4.00
N ASP A 210 -16.16 4.91 -3.15
CA ASP A 210 -17.47 4.37 -2.72
C ASP A 210 -18.20 5.22 -1.65
N SER A 211 -17.68 6.42 -1.38
CA SER A 211 -18.26 7.37 -0.44
C SER A 211 -18.17 8.81 -0.96
N PRO A 212 -19.16 9.67 -0.64
CA PRO A 212 -19.25 11.02 -1.22
C PRO A 212 -18.18 12.00 -0.69
N ASP A 213 -17.49 11.65 0.39
CA ASP A 213 -16.41 12.41 0.98
C ASP A 213 -15.05 12.09 0.36
N ALA A 214 -14.94 11.15 -0.59
CA ALA A 214 -13.68 10.71 -1.17
C ALA A 214 -13.65 10.85 -2.70
N GLU A 215 -12.47 11.10 -3.25
CA GLU A 215 -12.24 11.10 -4.71
C GLU A 215 -10.80 10.72 -5.06
N VAL A 216 -10.65 9.96 -6.15
CA VAL A 216 -9.36 9.66 -6.79
C VAL A 216 -9.14 10.71 -7.87
N ILE A 217 -7.95 11.31 -7.91
CA ILE A 217 -7.60 12.34 -8.91
C ILE A 217 -6.59 11.80 -9.92
N SER A 218 -5.67 10.96 -9.47
CA SER A 218 -4.64 10.34 -10.30
C SER A 218 -4.12 9.05 -9.66
N GLY A 219 -3.78 8.08 -10.51
CA GLY A 219 -2.85 7.02 -10.15
C GLY A 219 -1.41 7.43 -10.44
N GLY A 220 -0.49 6.46 -10.40
CA GLY A 220 0.90 6.68 -10.74
C GLY A 220 1.60 5.39 -11.13
N VAL A 221 2.74 5.52 -11.80
CA VAL A 221 3.59 4.38 -12.15
C VAL A 221 4.04 3.73 -10.85
N CYS A 222 3.66 2.48 -10.64
CA CYS A 222 3.99 1.75 -9.42
C CYS A 222 3.98 0.24 -9.69
N LEU A 223 4.45 -0.55 -8.72
CA LEU A 223 4.49 -2.02 -8.81
C LEU A 223 3.17 -2.70 -8.44
N LYS A 224 2.07 -1.95 -8.42
CA LYS A 224 0.72 -2.44 -8.13
C LYS A 224 -0.14 -2.44 -9.40
N ASN A 225 -1.45 -2.31 -9.28
CA ASN A 225 -2.35 -2.25 -10.43
C ASN A 225 -2.65 -0.80 -10.85
N ALA A 226 -3.36 -0.64 -11.96
CA ALA A 226 -3.72 0.65 -12.54
C ALA A 226 -4.71 1.49 -11.69
N GLU A 227 -5.32 0.88 -10.67
CA GLU A 227 -6.30 1.52 -9.80
C GLU A 227 -5.65 2.16 -8.57
N ALA A 228 -4.36 1.88 -8.32
CA ALA A 228 -3.59 2.47 -7.24
C ALA A 228 -3.69 4.01 -7.23
N VAL A 229 -3.92 4.58 -6.05
CA VAL A 229 -4.17 6.02 -5.87
C VAL A 229 -2.88 6.72 -5.47
N ALA A 230 -2.41 7.64 -6.31
CA ALA A 230 -1.26 8.49 -6.03
C ALA A 230 -1.68 9.90 -5.57
N LEU A 231 -2.75 10.45 -6.16
CA LEU A 231 -3.38 11.69 -5.75
C LEU A 231 -4.86 11.44 -5.45
N GLY A 232 -5.28 11.75 -4.24
CA GLY A 232 -6.67 11.56 -3.82
C GLY A 232 -7.03 12.41 -2.60
N ARG A 233 -8.33 12.62 -2.38
CA ARG A 233 -8.83 13.37 -1.23
C ARG A 233 -9.84 12.53 -0.47
N GLN A 234 -9.84 12.63 0.86
CA GLN A 234 -10.95 12.21 1.71
C GLN A 234 -11.19 13.25 2.79
N GLY A 235 -12.42 13.74 2.91
CA GLY A 235 -12.76 14.84 3.81
C GLY A 235 -11.83 16.05 3.63
N ASN A 236 -11.26 16.51 4.74
CA ASN A 236 -10.29 17.59 4.87
C ASN A 236 -8.83 17.17 4.60
N TYR A 237 -8.59 15.94 4.17
CA TYR A 237 -7.26 15.42 3.91
C TYR A 237 -7.02 15.18 2.42
N PHE A 238 -5.80 15.44 1.98
CA PHE A 238 -5.33 15.16 0.63
C PHE A 238 -4.07 14.31 0.68
N MET A 239 -4.04 13.19 -0.05
CA MET A 239 -2.82 12.40 -0.27
C MET A 239 -2.07 12.95 -1.48
N TRP A 240 -0.85 13.42 -1.24
CA TRP A 240 0.14 13.68 -2.29
C TRP A 240 1.18 12.57 -2.25
N GLY A 241 0.96 11.50 -3.03
CA GLY A 241 1.78 10.29 -2.97
C GLY A 241 3.22 10.50 -3.43
N PHE A 242 3.47 11.42 -4.36
CA PHE A 242 4.80 11.70 -4.91
C PHE A 242 5.73 12.29 -3.85
N SER A 243 6.98 11.85 -3.87
CA SER A 243 7.96 12.16 -2.84
C SER A 243 8.85 13.37 -3.16
N GLY A 244 8.86 13.89 -4.40
CA GLY A 244 9.72 14.99 -4.85
C GLY A 244 9.75 16.20 -3.91
N SER A 245 10.93 16.68 -3.50
CA SER A 245 11.04 18.05 -2.95
C SER A 245 10.87 19.06 -4.10
N PRO A 246 10.56 20.35 -3.84
CA PRO A 246 10.35 21.32 -4.93
C PRO A 246 11.48 21.40 -5.96
N ASP A 247 12.74 21.27 -5.55
CA ASP A 247 13.89 21.25 -6.47
C ASP A 247 13.89 20.05 -7.43
N TYR A 248 13.25 18.96 -7.01
CA TYR A 248 13.07 17.73 -7.75
C TYR A 248 11.68 17.63 -8.40
N MET A 249 10.76 18.56 -8.17
CA MET A 249 9.48 18.62 -8.88
C MET A 249 9.67 19.28 -10.25
N THR A 250 8.98 18.78 -11.28
CA THR A 250 8.82 19.53 -12.54
C THR A 250 8.10 20.85 -12.28
N ASP A 251 8.25 21.85 -13.15
CA ASP A 251 7.59 23.15 -12.93
C ASP A 251 6.06 23.03 -13.00
N GLU A 252 5.55 22.12 -13.85
CA GLU A 252 4.14 21.73 -13.86
C GLU A 252 3.72 21.17 -12.50
N ALA A 253 4.51 20.28 -11.91
CA ALA A 253 4.19 19.66 -10.62
C ALA A 253 4.20 20.67 -9.48
N LYS A 254 5.10 21.64 -9.49
CA LYS A 254 5.10 22.76 -8.53
C LYS A 254 3.79 23.54 -8.59
N ASP A 255 3.33 23.90 -9.78
CA ASP A 255 2.09 24.66 -9.94
C ASP A 255 0.85 23.82 -9.57
N VAL A 256 0.84 22.52 -9.91
CA VAL A 256 -0.21 21.58 -9.45
C VAL A 256 -0.19 21.45 -7.92
N PHE A 257 0.98 21.39 -7.29
CA PHE A 257 1.10 21.34 -5.82
C PHE A 257 0.52 22.60 -5.16
N VAL A 258 0.84 23.78 -5.70
CA VAL A 258 0.25 25.06 -5.25
C VAL A 258 -1.28 25.04 -5.39
N ASN A 259 -1.78 24.50 -6.51
CA ASN A 259 -3.22 24.34 -6.72
C ASN A 259 -3.85 23.38 -5.71
N THR A 260 -3.17 22.29 -5.36
CA THR A 260 -3.60 21.34 -4.33
C THR A 260 -3.77 22.01 -2.96
N VAL A 261 -2.83 22.87 -2.54
CA VAL A 261 -2.95 23.66 -1.30
C VAL A 261 -4.20 24.53 -1.34
N CYS A 262 -4.45 25.23 -2.45
CA CYS A 262 -5.65 26.06 -2.61
C CYS A 262 -6.94 25.23 -2.63
N TYR A 263 -6.89 24.04 -3.23
CA TYR A 263 -8.02 23.15 -3.36
C TYR A 263 -8.45 22.56 -2.02
N ILE A 264 -7.51 22.03 -1.21
CA ILE A 264 -7.85 21.36 0.04
C ILE A 264 -8.42 22.31 1.09
N LYS A 265 -8.07 23.61 1.03
CA LYS A 265 -8.67 24.64 1.89
C LYS A 265 -10.20 24.69 1.81
N LYS A 266 -10.81 24.32 0.68
CA LYS A 266 -12.29 24.29 0.51
C LYS A 266 -12.98 23.24 1.38
N TYR A 267 -12.20 22.37 2.00
CA TYR A 267 -12.63 21.27 2.86
C TYR A 267 -12.34 21.52 4.35
N ASP A 268 -12.02 22.77 4.70
CA ASP A 268 -11.92 23.18 6.09
C ASP A 268 -13.21 22.84 6.87
N HIS A 269 -13.04 22.17 8.00
CA HIS A 269 -14.12 21.63 8.83
C HIS A 269 -15.07 20.65 8.11
N LYS A 270 -14.57 19.92 7.10
CA LYS A 270 -15.31 18.82 6.43
C LYS A 270 -14.61 17.48 6.67
N PRO A 271 -14.74 16.88 7.87
CA PRO A 271 -14.08 15.62 8.20
C PRO A 271 -14.55 14.47 7.30
N ALA A 272 -13.73 13.41 7.24
CA ALA A 272 -14.13 12.16 6.63
C ALA A 272 -15.38 11.59 7.34
N ILE A 273 -16.33 11.07 6.58
CA ILE A 273 -17.56 10.45 7.11
C ILE A 273 -17.51 8.92 7.07
N VAL A 274 -16.51 8.38 6.38
CA VAL A 274 -16.24 6.94 6.31
C VAL A 274 -14.92 6.61 6.99
N LYS A 275 -14.96 5.64 7.91
CA LYS A 275 -13.77 4.99 8.46
C LYS A 275 -13.46 3.75 7.63
N LYS A 276 -12.32 3.71 6.95
CA LYS A 276 -11.85 2.51 6.25
C LYS A 276 -11.55 1.41 7.26
N VAL A 277 -12.08 0.22 7.00
CA VAL A 277 -11.69 -1.03 7.63
C VAL A 277 -10.81 -1.78 6.65
N GLN A 278 -9.73 -2.38 7.13
CA GLN A 278 -8.79 -3.15 6.30
C GLN A 278 -9.42 -4.50 5.97
N ILE A 279 -10.27 -4.52 4.93
CA ILE A 279 -10.99 -5.69 4.45
C ILE A 279 -10.91 -5.80 2.92
N GLU A 280 -11.05 -7.01 2.40
CA GLU A 280 -11.24 -7.22 0.95
C GLU A 280 -12.53 -6.59 0.44
N THR A 281 -12.49 -6.08 -0.78
CA THR A 281 -13.64 -5.61 -1.55
C THR A 281 -14.10 -6.69 -2.52
N ARG A 282 -15.24 -6.45 -3.18
CA ARG A 282 -15.82 -7.41 -4.13
C ARG A 282 -14.95 -7.65 -5.37
N THR A 283 -13.98 -6.79 -5.64
CA THR A 283 -12.91 -7.02 -6.63
C THR A 283 -12.15 -8.32 -6.37
N SER A 284 -12.07 -8.81 -5.13
CA SER A 284 -11.52 -10.14 -4.83
C SER A 284 -12.30 -11.30 -5.47
N ILE A 285 -13.60 -11.11 -5.77
CA ILE A 285 -14.40 -12.08 -6.53
C ILE A 285 -14.06 -12.03 -8.01
N ASP A 286 -13.86 -10.84 -8.57
CA ASP A 286 -13.40 -10.67 -9.95
C ASP A 286 -12.04 -11.31 -10.15
N GLU A 287 -11.15 -11.14 -9.17
CA GLU A 287 -9.84 -11.78 -9.12
C GLU A 287 -9.95 -13.31 -9.04
N LYS A 288 -10.86 -13.86 -8.23
CA LYS A 288 -11.12 -15.31 -8.19
C LYS A 288 -11.60 -15.84 -9.54
N ILE A 289 -12.54 -15.15 -10.19
CA ILE A 289 -13.03 -15.54 -11.51
C ILE A 289 -11.86 -15.56 -12.51
N TYR A 290 -11.04 -14.52 -12.52
CA TYR A 290 -9.85 -14.44 -13.38
C TYR A 290 -8.90 -15.62 -13.14
N ARG A 291 -8.52 -15.86 -11.89
CA ARG A 291 -7.54 -16.89 -11.49
C ARG A 291 -8.03 -18.31 -11.70
N ILE A 292 -9.33 -18.58 -11.60
CA ILE A 292 -9.91 -19.91 -11.87
C ILE A 292 -9.91 -20.14 -13.39
N SER A 293 -8.72 -20.34 -13.94
CA SER A 293 -8.47 -20.42 -15.38
C SER A 293 -7.34 -21.40 -15.65
N ARG A 294 -7.63 -22.38 -16.53
CA ARG A 294 -6.62 -23.32 -16.98
C ARG A 294 -5.50 -22.63 -17.76
N ALA A 295 -5.85 -21.64 -18.58
CA ALA A 295 -4.89 -20.90 -19.38
C ALA A 295 -3.88 -20.11 -18.52
N LEU A 296 -4.33 -19.50 -17.42
CA LEU A 296 -3.43 -18.81 -16.50
C LEU A 296 -2.51 -19.79 -15.76
N TYR A 297 -3.04 -20.92 -15.31
CA TYR A 297 -2.24 -21.99 -14.71
C TYR A 297 -1.15 -22.49 -15.67
N ASP A 298 -1.51 -22.79 -16.92
CA ASP A 298 -0.54 -23.25 -17.93
C ASP A 298 0.51 -22.16 -18.23
N LYS A 299 0.11 -20.88 -18.26
CA LYS A 299 1.02 -19.73 -18.41
C LYS A 299 2.01 -19.62 -17.24
N ALA A 300 1.57 -19.86 -16.00
CA ALA A 300 2.46 -19.85 -14.83
C ALA A 300 3.53 -20.95 -14.91
N ILE A 301 3.16 -22.15 -15.37
CA ILE A 301 4.12 -23.25 -15.61
C ILE A 301 5.19 -22.84 -16.63
N VAL A 302 4.77 -22.25 -17.75
CA VAL A 302 5.71 -21.79 -18.79
C VAL A 302 6.61 -20.69 -18.23
N SER A 303 6.06 -19.72 -17.51
CA SER A 303 6.84 -18.65 -16.89
C SER A 303 7.89 -19.16 -15.91
N ARG A 304 7.57 -20.17 -15.10
CA ARG A 304 8.55 -20.79 -14.18
C ARG A 304 9.71 -21.43 -14.93
N LYS A 305 9.41 -22.22 -15.97
CA LYS A 305 10.44 -22.87 -16.81
C LYS A 305 11.35 -21.86 -17.47
N VAL A 306 10.78 -20.84 -18.12
CA VAL A 306 11.56 -19.79 -18.81
C VAL A 306 12.41 -19.00 -17.82
N GLY A 307 11.87 -18.64 -16.65
CA GLY A 307 12.63 -17.94 -15.60
C GLY A 307 13.81 -18.77 -15.09
N ASN A 308 13.60 -20.07 -14.88
CA ASN A 308 14.66 -21.00 -14.46
C ASN A 308 15.74 -21.20 -15.53
N GLU A 309 15.36 -21.30 -16.80
CA GLU A 309 16.32 -21.36 -17.91
C GLU A 309 17.19 -20.10 -17.98
N ARG A 310 16.61 -18.92 -17.75
CA ARG A 310 17.37 -17.66 -17.65
C ARG A 310 18.33 -17.67 -16.47
N LEU A 311 17.90 -18.13 -15.29
CA LEU A 311 18.78 -18.25 -14.13
C LEU A 311 19.94 -19.22 -14.40
N LEU A 312 19.68 -20.38 -15.00
CA LEU A 312 20.73 -21.34 -15.34
C LEU A 312 21.73 -20.75 -16.34
N LYS A 313 21.25 -19.99 -17.32
CA LYS A 313 22.11 -19.27 -18.27
C LYS A 313 22.97 -18.23 -17.55
N LEU A 314 22.38 -17.38 -16.70
CA LEU A 314 23.10 -16.40 -15.90
C LEU A 314 24.15 -17.06 -15.01
N GLN A 315 23.80 -18.15 -14.32
CA GLN A 315 24.74 -18.90 -13.50
C GLN A 315 25.92 -19.43 -14.30
N LYS A 316 25.69 -19.91 -15.53
CA LYS A 316 26.77 -20.33 -16.41
C LYS A 316 27.70 -19.17 -16.75
N GLU A 317 27.14 -18.04 -17.19
CA GLU A 317 27.92 -16.84 -17.54
C GLU A 317 28.74 -16.31 -16.35
N LEU A 318 28.18 -16.34 -15.15
CA LEU A 318 28.88 -15.94 -13.92
C LEU A 318 29.99 -16.91 -13.53
N ARG A 319 29.81 -18.23 -13.74
CA ARG A 319 30.88 -19.22 -13.54
C ARG A 319 32.01 -18.99 -14.53
N ASP A 320 31.68 -18.81 -15.81
CA ASP A 320 32.67 -18.57 -16.87
C ASP A 320 33.53 -17.31 -16.56
N LYS A 321 32.91 -16.21 -16.11
CA LYS A 321 33.63 -14.99 -15.68
C LYS A 321 34.52 -15.23 -14.46
N LYS A 322 34.02 -15.95 -13.46
CA LYS A 322 34.77 -16.27 -12.25
C LYS A 322 35.97 -17.17 -12.57
N ASP A 323 35.80 -18.15 -13.44
CA ASP A 323 36.87 -19.04 -13.92
C ASP A 323 37.93 -18.26 -14.73
N ALA A 324 37.53 -17.16 -15.40
CA ALA A 324 38.44 -16.21 -16.04
C ALA A 324 39.16 -15.25 -15.06
N GLY A 325 38.89 -15.36 -13.75
CA GLY A 325 39.51 -14.54 -12.71
C GLY A 325 38.85 -13.17 -12.50
N GLU A 326 37.66 -12.93 -13.07
CA GLU A 326 36.91 -11.69 -12.85
C GLU A 326 36.23 -11.69 -11.47
N ASP A 327 36.24 -10.54 -10.78
CA ASP A 327 35.42 -10.34 -9.58
C ASP A 327 33.96 -10.10 -10.01
N ILE A 328 33.13 -11.10 -9.81
CA ILE A 328 31.70 -11.02 -10.13
C ILE A 328 30.90 -10.27 -9.05
N GLY A 329 31.47 -10.01 -7.87
CA GLY A 329 30.80 -9.32 -6.77
C GLY A 329 29.80 -10.19 -5.99
N LYS A 330 29.48 -9.74 -4.76
CA LYS A 330 28.68 -10.52 -3.79
C LYS A 330 27.26 -10.87 -4.24
N GLY A 331 26.59 -9.99 -4.98
CA GLY A 331 25.25 -10.26 -5.51
C GLY A 331 25.25 -11.39 -6.54
N ASN A 332 26.24 -11.41 -7.43
CA ASN A 332 26.40 -12.49 -8.41
C ASN A 332 26.83 -13.82 -7.79
N GLU A 333 27.62 -13.78 -6.70
CA GLU A 333 27.90 -14.98 -5.91
C GLU A 333 26.62 -15.60 -5.32
N GLN A 334 25.60 -14.81 -4.99
CA GLN A 334 24.30 -15.34 -4.56
C GLN A 334 23.56 -16.04 -5.70
N PHE A 335 23.57 -15.47 -6.92
CA PHE A 335 22.99 -16.12 -8.09
C PHE A 335 23.60 -17.49 -8.36
N LEU A 336 24.93 -17.66 -8.20
CA LEU A 336 25.61 -18.95 -8.37
C LEU A 336 25.15 -20.04 -7.38
N LYS A 337 24.75 -19.63 -6.17
CA LYS A 337 24.34 -20.51 -5.07
C LYS A 337 22.84 -20.79 -5.08
N MET A 338 22.07 -20.07 -5.90
CA MET A 338 20.62 -20.19 -5.95
C MET A 338 20.20 -21.56 -6.54
N PRO A 339 19.50 -22.41 -5.79
CA PRO A 339 19.00 -23.68 -6.33
C PRO A 339 17.86 -23.43 -7.33
N VAL A 340 17.71 -24.31 -8.32
CA VAL A 340 16.68 -24.20 -9.38
C VAL A 340 15.69 -25.37 -9.30
N THR A 341 14.39 -25.08 -9.35
CA THR A 341 13.33 -26.12 -9.37
C THR A 341 12.20 -25.77 -10.33
N ASN A 342 11.76 -26.75 -11.12
CA ASN A 342 10.57 -26.65 -12.00
C ASN A 342 9.30 -27.24 -11.35
N ALA A 343 9.36 -27.63 -10.08
CA ALA A 343 8.21 -28.19 -9.38
C ALA A 343 7.07 -27.17 -9.31
N MET A 344 5.85 -27.64 -9.59
CA MET A 344 4.60 -26.90 -9.55
C MET A 344 3.52 -27.81 -8.99
N GLU A 345 2.52 -27.23 -8.32
CA GLU A 345 1.34 -27.97 -7.91
C GLU A 345 0.50 -28.46 -9.10
N SER A 346 -0.35 -29.46 -8.87
CA SER A 346 -1.31 -29.94 -9.86
C SER A 346 -2.40 -28.89 -10.14
N PHE A 347 -3.09 -28.97 -11.28
CA PHE A 347 -4.21 -28.07 -11.57
C PHE A 347 -5.37 -28.26 -10.57
N GLU A 348 -5.55 -29.46 -10.03
CA GLU A 348 -6.55 -29.73 -9.00
C GLU A 348 -6.22 -29.01 -7.70
N ASP A 349 -4.96 -29.10 -7.24
CA ASP A 349 -4.52 -28.42 -6.01
C ASP A 349 -4.49 -26.90 -6.17
N TYR A 350 -4.18 -26.42 -7.37
CA TYR A 350 -4.34 -25.01 -7.75
C TYR A 350 -5.80 -24.56 -7.58
N LEU A 351 -6.77 -25.30 -8.12
CA LEU A 351 -8.18 -24.94 -7.99
C LEU A 351 -8.69 -25.02 -6.55
N LYS A 352 -8.29 -26.03 -5.77
CA LYS A 352 -8.60 -26.09 -4.33
C LYS A 352 -8.07 -24.86 -3.58
N THR A 353 -6.92 -24.35 -3.99
CA THR A 353 -6.33 -23.14 -3.40
C THR A 353 -7.13 -21.89 -3.76
N GLN A 354 -7.49 -21.74 -5.04
CA GLN A 354 -8.19 -20.54 -5.52
C GLN A 354 -9.66 -20.49 -5.08
N ALA A 355 -10.34 -21.64 -5.04
CA ALA A 355 -11.78 -21.72 -4.81
C ALA A 355 -12.19 -22.39 -3.49
N GLY A 356 -11.28 -23.09 -2.81
CA GLY A 356 -11.55 -23.88 -1.62
C GLY A 356 -12.10 -25.28 -1.93
N ASP A 357 -11.85 -26.22 -1.01
CA ASP A 357 -12.23 -27.63 -1.16
C ASP A 357 -13.75 -27.82 -1.33
N ALA A 358 -14.57 -26.99 -0.68
CA ALA A 358 -16.02 -27.07 -0.77
C ALA A 358 -16.57 -26.79 -2.17
N LEU A 359 -15.97 -25.87 -2.93
CA LEU A 359 -16.35 -25.63 -4.32
C LEU A 359 -15.72 -26.67 -5.25
N PHE A 360 -14.50 -27.12 -4.93
CA PHE A 360 -13.85 -28.20 -5.69
C PHE A 360 -14.63 -29.51 -5.63
N ALA A 361 -15.12 -29.91 -4.47
CA ALA A 361 -15.96 -31.10 -4.32
C ALA A 361 -17.25 -31.04 -5.18
N LYS A 362 -17.73 -29.83 -5.50
CA LYS A 362 -18.95 -29.63 -6.32
C LYS A 362 -18.65 -29.56 -7.81
N PHE A 363 -17.57 -28.88 -8.21
CA PHE A 363 -17.34 -28.51 -9.60
C PHE A 363 -16.13 -29.23 -10.24
N GLY A 364 -15.28 -29.88 -9.44
CA GLY A 364 -14.05 -30.51 -9.89
C GLY A 364 -13.18 -29.53 -10.69
N THR A 365 -12.70 -29.96 -11.86
CA THR A 365 -11.87 -29.14 -12.75
C THR A 365 -12.68 -28.26 -13.73
N ASN A 366 -14.01 -28.23 -13.63
CA ASN A 366 -14.87 -27.46 -14.52
C ASN A 366 -14.92 -25.97 -14.12
N THR A 367 -13.93 -25.20 -14.59
CA THR A 367 -13.77 -23.76 -14.31
C THR A 367 -15.01 -22.91 -14.63
N ALA A 368 -15.79 -23.28 -15.66
CA ALA A 368 -16.99 -22.53 -16.05
C ALA A 368 -18.08 -22.53 -14.96
N LEU A 369 -18.22 -23.63 -14.20
CA LEU A 369 -19.19 -23.71 -13.10
C LEU A 369 -18.81 -22.81 -11.93
N TYR A 370 -17.51 -22.63 -11.64
CA TYR A 370 -17.06 -21.65 -10.65
C TYR A 370 -17.39 -20.23 -11.09
N HIS A 371 -17.11 -19.90 -12.37
CA HIS A 371 -17.40 -18.57 -12.91
C HIS A 371 -18.90 -18.27 -12.85
N GLN A 372 -19.73 -19.24 -13.21
CA GLN A 372 -21.19 -19.12 -13.08
C GLN A 372 -21.59 -18.88 -11.63
N TYR A 373 -21.09 -19.70 -10.68
CA TYR A 373 -21.38 -19.55 -9.25
C TYR A 373 -21.04 -18.16 -8.72
N PHE A 374 -19.83 -17.66 -8.99
CA PHE A 374 -19.41 -16.34 -8.49
C PHE A 374 -20.22 -15.20 -9.13
N ARG A 375 -20.58 -15.30 -10.41
CA ARG A 375 -21.40 -14.28 -11.10
C ARG A 375 -22.85 -14.26 -10.60
N GLU A 376 -23.47 -15.43 -10.42
CA GLU A 376 -24.84 -15.55 -9.92
C GLU A 376 -24.99 -15.06 -8.47
N ASN A 377 -23.93 -15.19 -7.67
CA ASN A 377 -23.92 -14.81 -6.25
C ASN A 377 -23.21 -13.49 -5.95
N TYR A 378 -22.75 -12.77 -6.99
CA TYR A 378 -21.88 -11.60 -6.86
C TYR A 378 -22.42 -10.56 -5.86
N GLU A 379 -23.72 -10.27 -5.94
CA GLU A 379 -24.42 -9.28 -5.12
C GLU A 379 -24.67 -9.71 -3.65
N TYR A 380 -24.26 -10.92 -3.27
CA TYR A 380 -24.47 -11.48 -1.93
C TYR A 380 -23.15 -11.75 -1.20
N PHE A 381 -21.99 -11.49 -1.80
CA PHE A 381 -20.72 -11.62 -1.08
C PHE A 381 -20.53 -10.50 -0.06
N TYR A 382 -20.06 -10.86 1.13
CA TYR A 382 -19.71 -9.94 2.21
C TYR A 382 -18.48 -10.44 2.99
N PRO A 383 -17.81 -9.58 3.79
CA PRO A 383 -16.59 -9.96 4.51
C PRO A 383 -16.83 -11.10 5.50
N ALA A 384 -16.04 -12.15 5.38
CA ALA A 384 -15.88 -13.17 6.41
C ALA A 384 -14.90 -12.70 7.50
N ASN A 385 -13.83 -12.04 7.06
CA ASN A 385 -12.79 -11.43 7.87
C ASN A 385 -12.09 -10.33 7.04
N ALA A 386 -10.94 -9.83 7.52
CA ALA A 386 -10.13 -8.81 6.85
C ALA A 386 -9.63 -9.21 5.45
N TYR A 387 -9.70 -10.48 5.08
CA TYR A 387 -8.96 -11.00 3.94
C TYR A 387 -9.74 -11.98 3.04
N ALA A 388 -11.02 -12.21 3.34
CA ALA A 388 -11.85 -13.11 2.57
C ALA A 388 -13.30 -12.65 2.55
N LEU A 389 -13.94 -12.85 1.41
CA LEU A 389 -15.39 -12.74 1.25
C LEU A 389 -16.06 -14.11 1.32
N GLN A 390 -17.26 -14.14 1.85
CA GLN A 390 -18.13 -15.31 1.91
C GLN A 390 -19.53 -14.97 1.39
N LEU A 391 -20.28 -16.00 1.00
CA LEU A 391 -21.66 -15.85 0.58
C LEU A 391 -22.57 -15.52 1.78
N ASP A 392 -23.32 -14.42 1.69
CA ASP A 392 -24.41 -14.13 2.61
C ASP A 392 -25.64 -14.98 2.27
N ALA A 393 -25.81 -16.09 3.00
CA ALA A 393 -26.96 -16.98 2.83
C ALA A 393 -28.31 -16.29 3.06
N ASP A 394 -28.37 -15.28 3.95
CA ASP A 394 -29.60 -14.55 4.26
C ASP A 394 -29.99 -13.66 3.07
N ALA A 395 -29.03 -12.88 2.56
CA ALA A 395 -29.24 -12.01 1.40
C ALA A 395 -29.59 -12.83 0.13
N ALA A 396 -28.90 -13.97 -0.06
CA ALA A 396 -29.17 -14.89 -1.17
C ALA A 396 -30.56 -15.53 -1.05
N GLN A 397 -30.97 -15.98 0.14
CA GLN A 397 -32.31 -16.55 0.37
C GLN A 397 -33.41 -15.52 0.08
N MET A 398 -33.22 -14.27 0.49
CA MET A 398 -34.17 -13.18 0.20
C MET A 398 -34.10 -12.69 -1.25
N LYS A 399 -33.08 -13.07 -2.01
CA LYS A 399 -32.75 -12.54 -3.36
C LYS A 399 -32.69 -11.01 -3.37
N LYS A 400 -32.06 -10.43 -2.35
CA LYS A 400 -31.87 -8.98 -2.21
C LYS A 400 -30.38 -8.66 -2.22
N SER A 401 -29.97 -7.86 -3.19
CA SER A 401 -28.59 -7.36 -3.27
C SER A 401 -28.22 -6.62 -1.98
N ASN A 402 -27.03 -6.91 -1.44
CA ASN A 402 -26.52 -6.21 -0.27
C ASN A 402 -26.08 -4.77 -0.54
N ARG A 403 -26.07 -4.34 -1.81
CA ARG A 403 -25.70 -2.97 -2.23
C ARG A 403 -26.89 -2.03 -2.37
N LYS A 404 -28.11 -2.56 -2.26
CA LYS A 404 -29.34 -1.80 -2.47
C LYS A 404 -30.10 -1.63 -1.15
N PRO A 405 -30.55 -0.41 -0.80
CA PRO A 405 -31.31 -0.18 0.43
C PRO A 405 -32.58 -1.05 0.57
N ALA A 406 -33.06 -1.64 -0.52
CA ALA A 406 -34.17 -2.59 -0.54
C ALA A 406 -33.97 -3.81 0.37
N ILE A 407 -32.72 -4.22 0.67
CA ILE A 407 -32.47 -5.29 1.65
C ILE A 407 -32.87 -4.84 3.07
N LEU A 408 -32.55 -3.58 3.43
CA LEU A 408 -32.90 -3.02 4.73
C LEU A 408 -34.43 -2.89 4.86
N GLU A 409 -35.08 -2.31 3.86
CA GLU A 409 -36.54 -2.16 3.85
C GLU A 409 -37.26 -3.50 3.99
N HIS A 410 -36.77 -4.54 3.29
CA HIS A 410 -37.33 -5.88 3.38
C HIS A 410 -37.23 -6.44 4.80
N CYS A 411 -36.05 -6.33 5.44
CA CYS A 411 -35.85 -6.78 6.82
C CYS A 411 -36.70 -5.99 7.82
N ILE A 412 -36.89 -4.68 7.62
CA ILE A 412 -37.78 -3.87 8.46
C ILE A 412 -39.22 -4.36 8.36
N THR A 413 -39.71 -4.65 7.15
CA THR A 413 -41.05 -5.22 6.96
C THR A 413 -41.19 -6.61 7.56
N MET A 414 -40.14 -7.43 7.53
CA MET A 414 -40.12 -8.72 8.24
C MET A 414 -40.30 -8.52 9.76
N LEU A 415 -39.63 -7.54 10.36
CA LEU A 415 -39.82 -7.20 11.79
C LEU A 415 -41.24 -6.71 12.09
N GLU A 416 -41.79 -5.82 11.26
CA GLU A 416 -43.17 -5.32 11.42
C GLU A 416 -44.21 -6.44 11.38
N ARG A 417 -43.95 -7.48 10.58
CA ARG A 417 -44.83 -8.65 10.41
C ARG A 417 -44.51 -9.81 11.35
N LYS A 418 -43.50 -9.68 12.23
CA LYS A 418 -42.99 -10.77 13.08
C LYS A 418 -42.60 -12.03 12.29
N GLN A 419 -42.05 -11.85 11.10
CA GLN A 419 -41.61 -12.93 10.22
C GLN A 419 -40.09 -13.06 10.29
N ASP A 420 -39.59 -14.23 10.72
CA ASP A 420 -38.15 -14.53 10.86
C ASP A 420 -37.34 -13.32 11.37
N GLU A 421 -37.77 -12.84 12.55
CA GLU A 421 -37.17 -11.65 13.17
C GLU A 421 -35.68 -11.81 13.44
N ALA A 422 -35.22 -13.05 13.63
CA ALA A 422 -33.82 -13.38 13.80
C ALA A 422 -33.01 -13.05 12.55
N MET A 423 -33.43 -13.50 11.36
CA MET A 423 -32.78 -13.15 10.11
C MET A 423 -32.80 -11.65 9.86
N ALA A 424 -33.97 -11.02 10.00
CA ALA A 424 -34.12 -9.60 9.77
C ALA A 424 -33.17 -8.76 10.65
N LYS A 425 -33.07 -9.07 11.95
CA LYS A 425 -32.14 -8.41 12.88
C LYS A 425 -30.68 -8.64 12.48
N ARG A 426 -30.28 -9.87 12.16
CA ARG A 426 -28.90 -10.18 11.73
C ARG A 426 -28.50 -9.35 10.51
N VAL A 427 -29.36 -9.27 9.49
CA VAL A 427 -29.08 -8.54 8.25
C VAL A 427 -29.01 -7.03 8.49
N LEU A 428 -29.93 -6.47 9.28
CA LEU A 428 -29.91 -5.04 9.63
C LEU A 428 -28.62 -4.65 10.39
N LEU A 429 -28.20 -5.47 11.36
CA LEU A 429 -26.96 -5.25 12.12
C LEU A 429 -25.70 -5.45 11.27
N ARG A 430 -25.74 -6.38 10.30
CA ARG A 430 -24.64 -6.62 9.35
C ARG A 430 -24.41 -5.39 8.48
N TYR A 431 -25.48 -4.86 7.87
CA TYR A 431 -25.40 -3.84 6.83
C TYR A 431 -25.61 -2.39 7.30
N THR A 432 -25.74 -2.12 8.60
CA THR A 432 -25.83 -0.75 9.15
C THR A 432 -24.92 -0.59 10.38
N ASN A 433 -24.74 0.65 10.85
CA ASN A 433 -24.10 0.94 12.14
C ASN A 433 -25.13 1.16 13.27
N GLU A 434 -26.39 0.83 13.00
CA GLU A 434 -27.50 1.08 13.93
C GLU A 434 -27.85 -0.18 14.71
N SER A 435 -28.46 0.00 15.89
CA SER A 435 -28.86 -1.10 16.76
C SER A 435 -30.19 -0.80 17.46
N PHE A 436 -31.24 -0.55 16.67
CA PHE A 436 -32.58 -0.29 17.22
C PHE A 436 -33.25 -1.57 17.72
N THR A 437 -34.10 -1.43 18.74
CA THR A 437 -34.75 -2.56 19.41
C THR A 437 -36.07 -2.93 18.74
N THR A 438 -36.80 -1.94 18.22
CA THR A 438 -38.16 -2.09 17.70
C THR A 438 -38.24 -1.87 16.20
N ALA A 439 -39.21 -2.50 15.54
CA ALA A 439 -39.49 -2.31 14.12
C ALA A 439 -39.82 -0.84 13.78
N ALA A 440 -40.52 -0.13 14.68
CA ALA A 440 -40.89 1.26 14.50
C ALA A 440 -39.67 2.20 14.47
N GLU A 441 -38.68 1.98 15.34
CA GLU A 441 -37.43 2.74 15.34
C GLU A 441 -36.65 2.53 14.04
N TRP A 442 -36.52 1.28 13.60
CA TRP A 442 -35.89 0.94 12.32
C TRP A 442 -36.60 1.62 11.14
N ARG A 443 -37.93 1.54 11.09
CA ARG A 443 -38.74 2.17 10.04
C ARG A 443 -38.58 3.69 10.04
N ASN A 444 -38.58 4.32 11.21
CA ASN A 444 -38.40 5.75 11.35
C ASN A 444 -37.02 6.19 10.84
N TRP A 445 -35.95 5.50 11.26
CA TRP A 445 -34.59 5.78 10.78
C TRP A 445 -34.49 5.59 9.26
N PHE A 446 -35.02 4.51 8.71
CA PHE A 446 -34.96 4.23 7.28
C PHE A 446 -35.72 5.30 6.48
N ASN A 447 -36.94 5.65 6.87
CA ASN A 447 -37.72 6.69 6.18
C ASN A 447 -37.03 8.06 6.22
N THR A 448 -36.39 8.40 7.35
CA THR A 448 -35.64 9.64 7.52
C THR A 448 -34.40 9.69 6.63
N ASN A 449 -33.70 8.56 6.49
CA ASN A 449 -32.37 8.53 5.90
C ASN A 449 -32.28 7.91 4.50
N LYS A 450 -33.30 7.20 3.99
CA LYS A 450 -33.19 6.38 2.76
C LYS A 450 -32.64 7.11 1.54
N GLN A 451 -32.91 8.41 1.40
CA GLN A 451 -32.39 9.23 0.28
C GLN A 451 -30.93 9.66 0.46
N LYS A 452 -30.42 9.56 1.69
CA LYS A 452 -29.03 9.90 2.06
C LYS A 452 -28.16 8.64 2.23
N LEU A 453 -28.74 7.44 2.17
CA LEU A 453 -27.97 6.20 2.33
C LEU A 453 -27.08 5.95 1.10
N PHE A 454 -25.81 5.67 1.35
CA PHE A 454 -24.89 5.11 0.37
C PHE A 454 -24.26 3.83 0.93
N PHE A 455 -23.91 2.91 0.04
CA PHE A 455 -23.25 1.66 0.41
C PHE A 455 -21.75 1.79 0.18
N THR A 456 -20.95 1.43 1.18
CA THR A 456 -19.49 1.46 1.11
C THR A 456 -18.92 0.11 1.54
N GLU A 457 -18.08 -0.47 0.69
CA GLU A 457 -17.31 -1.66 0.99
C GLU A 457 -16.14 -1.32 1.88
N ALA A 458 -15.49 -0.17 1.66
CA ALA A 458 -14.38 0.31 2.48
C ALA A 458 -14.75 0.43 3.98
N ALA A 459 -16.03 0.62 4.32
CA ALA A 459 -16.51 0.70 5.71
C ALA A 459 -17.07 -0.63 6.27
N GLY A 460 -16.71 -1.78 5.70
CA GLY A 460 -17.23 -3.06 6.19
C GLY A 460 -18.51 -3.53 5.51
N PHE A 461 -18.75 -3.13 4.25
CA PHE A 461 -19.98 -3.44 3.49
C PHE A 461 -21.21 -2.92 4.23
N LYS A 462 -21.30 -1.61 4.46
CA LYS A 462 -22.39 -0.99 5.23
C LYS A 462 -23.07 0.13 4.46
N PHE A 463 -24.37 0.31 4.75
CA PHE A 463 -25.11 1.52 4.43
C PHE A 463 -24.80 2.58 5.48
N ILE A 464 -24.33 3.74 5.01
CA ILE A 464 -23.99 4.90 5.84
C ILE A 464 -24.85 6.08 5.39
N VAL A 465 -25.26 6.90 6.35
CA VAL A 465 -25.97 8.15 6.08
C VAL A 465 -24.97 9.20 5.61
N ASN A 466 -25.21 9.80 4.44
CA ASN A 466 -24.41 10.91 3.95
C ASN A 466 -24.61 12.16 4.82
N THR A 467 -23.62 12.44 5.66
CA THR A 467 -23.49 13.64 6.49
C THR A 467 -22.43 14.61 5.98
N PHE A 468 -21.81 14.34 4.83
CA PHE A 468 -20.69 15.13 4.35
C PHE A 468 -21.10 16.58 4.07
N GLY A 469 -20.33 17.52 4.61
CA GLY A 469 -20.60 18.96 4.49
C GLY A 469 -21.75 19.49 5.35
N GLN A 470 -22.38 18.66 6.21
CA GLN A 470 -23.41 19.11 7.16
C GLN A 470 -22.74 19.54 8.48
N SER A 471 -22.90 20.81 8.86
CA SER A 471 -22.38 21.36 10.11
C SER A 471 -23.12 20.79 11.33
N GLY A 472 -22.41 20.19 12.27
CA GLY A 472 -22.93 19.87 13.61
C GLY A 472 -23.33 18.41 13.90
N GLN A 473 -23.07 17.46 13.00
CA GLN A 473 -23.24 16.03 13.29
C GLN A 473 -21.95 15.27 12.99
N GLN A 474 -21.05 15.25 13.98
CA GLN A 474 -20.09 14.14 14.07
C GLN A 474 -20.93 12.90 14.33
N ASN A 475 -20.95 11.96 13.37
CA ASN A 475 -21.49 10.64 13.65
C ASN A 475 -20.76 10.11 14.89
N LYS A 476 -21.50 9.53 15.85
CA LYS A 476 -20.92 8.69 16.88
C LYS A 476 -20.21 7.55 16.16
N SER A 477 -18.93 7.72 15.84
CA SER A 477 -18.12 6.67 15.26
C SER A 477 -18.08 5.54 16.27
N ALA A 478 -18.83 4.47 16.00
CA ALA A 478 -18.64 3.21 16.70
C ALA A 478 -17.18 2.83 16.48
N SER A 479 -16.41 2.86 17.57
CA SER A 479 -15.08 2.28 17.62
C SER A 479 -15.25 0.77 17.38
N VAL A 480 -15.10 0.34 16.14
CA VAL A 480 -14.70 -1.05 15.91
C VAL A 480 -13.24 -1.11 16.32
N SER A 481 -13.00 -1.38 17.60
CA SER A 481 -11.73 -1.90 18.05
C SER A 481 -11.58 -3.27 17.43
N LEU A 482 -10.68 -3.39 16.45
CA LEU A 482 -10.09 -4.69 16.18
C LEU A 482 -9.33 -5.03 17.47
N THR A 483 -9.90 -5.94 18.25
CA THR A 483 -9.23 -6.50 19.42
C THR A 483 -7.89 -7.07 18.96
N GLU A 484 -6.80 -6.39 19.31
CA GLU A 484 -5.47 -6.99 19.34
C GLU A 484 -5.56 -8.17 20.30
N LYS A 485 -5.65 -9.38 19.75
CA LYS A 485 -5.41 -10.59 20.54
C LYS A 485 -3.91 -10.67 20.74
N THR A 486 -3.51 -10.43 21.98
CA THR A 486 -2.20 -10.78 22.53
C THR A 486 -1.92 -12.25 22.23
N SER A 487 -0.82 -12.50 21.52
CA SER A 487 -0.39 -13.82 21.10
C SER A 487 0.29 -14.58 22.25
N ALA A 488 -0.14 -15.83 22.45
CA ALA A 488 0.61 -16.84 23.18
C ALA A 488 0.23 -18.24 22.66
N GLN A 489 0.68 -18.57 21.44
CA GLN A 489 1.00 -19.93 20.95
C GLN A 489 1.50 -19.82 19.51
N ILE A 490 2.52 -20.61 19.14
CA ILE A 490 3.07 -20.67 17.77
C ILE A 490 2.03 -21.38 16.88
N ALA A 491 1.05 -20.61 16.40
CA ALA A 491 0.16 -21.04 15.33
C ALA A 491 0.87 -20.88 13.98
N GLY A 492 0.54 -21.73 13.00
CA GLY A 492 1.04 -21.61 11.63
C GLY A 492 0.67 -20.27 10.98
N PRO A 493 1.17 -19.99 9.77
CA PRO A 493 0.92 -18.72 9.10
C PRO A 493 -0.60 -18.51 8.90
N THR A 494 -1.07 -17.30 9.13
CA THR A 494 -2.46 -16.90 8.86
C THR A 494 -2.48 -15.78 7.84
N ILE A 495 -3.67 -15.38 7.40
CA ILE A 495 -3.78 -14.33 6.39
C ILE A 495 -3.50 -12.92 6.98
N GLU A 496 -3.68 -12.76 8.30
CA GLU A 496 -3.22 -11.62 9.09
C GLU A 496 -1.70 -11.60 9.29
N ASP A 497 -1.10 -12.78 9.35
CA ASP A 497 0.33 -12.97 9.62
C ASP A 497 0.90 -14.11 8.73
N PRO A 498 1.20 -13.82 7.45
CA PRO A 498 1.46 -14.83 6.42
C PRO A 498 2.76 -15.60 6.56
N VAL A 499 3.61 -15.25 7.53
CA VAL A 499 4.93 -15.86 7.66
C VAL A 499 5.15 -16.28 9.10
N ALA A 500 5.12 -17.58 9.40
CA ALA A 500 5.49 -18.10 10.71
C ALA A 500 6.96 -18.56 10.70
N VAL A 501 7.75 -18.11 11.68
CA VAL A 501 9.18 -18.46 11.80
C VAL A 501 9.37 -19.44 12.96
N SER A 502 10.18 -20.46 12.74
CA SER A 502 10.60 -21.45 13.72
C SER A 502 12.08 -21.77 13.56
N ALA A 503 12.69 -22.35 14.59
CA ALA A 503 14.09 -22.77 14.52
C ALA A 503 14.29 -24.14 15.18
N LYS A 504 15.31 -24.86 14.72
CA LYS A 504 15.76 -26.14 15.31
C LYS A 504 17.27 -26.31 15.21
N LEU A 505 17.85 -27.02 16.18
CA LEU A 505 19.25 -27.44 16.17
C LEU A 505 19.33 -28.93 15.86
N VAL A 506 20.24 -29.31 14.97
CA VAL A 506 20.59 -30.71 14.71
C VAL A 506 22.06 -30.90 15.05
N TYR A 507 22.33 -31.61 16.14
CA TYR A 507 23.69 -31.82 16.63
C TYR A 507 24.46 -32.82 15.78
N GLY A 508 25.75 -32.55 15.59
CA GLY A 508 26.71 -33.51 15.02
C GLY A 508 27.04 -34.63 16.00
N GLN A 509 27.80 -35.63 15.53
CA GLN A 509 28.06 -36.86 16.30
C GLN A 509 28.74 -36.64 17.67
N ASN A 510 29.47 -35.55 17.87
CA ASN A 510 30.19 -35.26 19.10
C ASN A 510 29.61 -34.07 19.90
N SER A 511 28.39 -33.61 19.58
CA SER A 511 27.69 -32.45 20.20
C SER A 511 28.43 -31.09 20.21
N ASN A 512 29.70 -31.05 19.82
CA ASN A 512 30.53 -29.84 19.69
C ASN A 512 30.23 -29.05 18.41
N THR A 513 29.43 -29.61 17.53
CA THR A 513 28.88 -28.92 16.36
C THR A 513 27.38 -29.13 16.31
N ALA A 514 26.67 -28.13 15.82
CA ALA A 514 25.25 -28.24 15.49
C ALA A 514 24.95 -27.46 14.22
N ARG A 515 24.00 -27.94 13.43
CA ARG A 515 23.42 -27.17 12.34
C ARG A 515 22.15 -26.50 12.84
N LEU A 516 22.14 -25.17 12.82
CA LEU A 516 20.95 -24.38 13.06
C LEU A 516 20.13 -24.33 11.78
N TYR A 517 18.84 -24.58 11.89
CA TYR A 517 17.86 -24.37 10.85
C TYR A 517 16.87 -23.29 11.31
N ILE A 518 16.60 -22.32 10.45
CA ILE A 518 15.53 -21.35 10.56
C ILE A 518 14.53 -21.68 9.46
N ASP A 519 13.34 -22.12 9.85
CA ASP A 519 12.25 -22.50 8.95
C ASP A 519 11.18 -21.40 8.97
N ALA A 520 10.87 -20.83 7.81
CA ALA A 520 9.74 -19.94 7.60
C ALA A 520 8.64 -20.69 6.83
N ALA A 521 7.47 -20.85 7.44
CA ALA A 521 6.26 -21.30 6.76
C ALA A 521 5.53 -20.06 6.22
N ILE A 522 5.26 -20.04 4.92
CA ILE A 522 4.64 -18.93 4.20
C ILE A 522 3.25 -19.37 3.79
N LEU A 523 2.23 -18.54 4.07
CA LEU A 523 0.85 -18.85 3.70
C LEU A 523 0.76 -19.04 2.19
N LYS A 524 0.04 -20.08 1.76
CA LYS A 524 -0.13 -20.36 0.33
C LYS A 524 -0.69 -19.15 -0.41
N GLY A 525 -0.10 -18.82 -1.56
CA GLY A 525 -0.42 -17.61 -2.35
C GLY A 525 0.33 -16.34 -1.92
N TRP A 526 1.04 -16.38 -0.78
CA TRP A 526 1.95 -15.33 -0.34
C TRP A 526 3.40 -15.71 -0.64
N HIS A 527 4.26 -14.70 -0.65
CA HIS A 527 5.68 -14.85 -0.87
C HIS A 527 6.50 -13.87 -0.03
N THR A 528 7.79 -14.19 0.10
CA THR A 528 8.84 -13.27 0.58
C THR A 528 9.95 -13.19 -0.45
N TYR A 529 10.69 -12.08 -0.48
CA TYR A 529 11.69 -11.85 -1.53
C TYR A 529 13.03 -12.51 -1.16
N ALA A 530 13.49 -13.45 -1.97
CA ALA A 530 14.81 -14.06 -1.84
C ALA A 530 15.89 -13.14 -2.43
N LEU A 531 15.60 -12.54 -3.57
CA LEU A 531 16.52 -11.69 -4.32
C LEU A 531 15.76 -10.65 -5.13
N LEU A 532 16.32 -9.46 -5.20
CA LEU A 532 15.74 -8.31 -5.89
C LEU A 532 16.83 -7.53 -6.64
N PRO A 533 16.50 -6.90 -7.77
CA PRO A 533 17.35 -5.88 -8.38
C PRO A 533 17.68 -4.73 -7.40
N ASP A 534 18.83 -4.10 -7.56
CA ASP A 534 19.31 -3.02 -6.67
C ASP A 534 18.36 -1.81 -6.60
N ASP A 535 17.56 -1.59 -7.65
CA ASP A 535 16.61 -0.49 -7.75
C ASP A 535 15.18 -0.87 -7.31
N SER A 536 15.01 -2.08 -6.77
CA SER A 536 13.73 -2.58 -6.27
C SER A 536 13.32 -1.85 -4.98
N PRO A 537 12.04 -1.45 -4.84
CA PRO A 537 11.52 -0.84 -3.62
C PRO A 537 11.19 -1.86 -2.53
N PHE A 538 11.32 -3.16 -2.79
CA PHE A 538 11.03 -4.21 -1.81
C PHE A 538 12.27 -4.62 -1.02
N ILE A 539 12.06 -5.33 0.09
CA ILE A 539 13.15 -5.76 0.99
C ILE A 539 13.35 -7.28 0.89
N PRO A 540 14.56 -7.76 0.52
CA PRO A 540 14.85 -9.18 0.52
C PRO A 540 14.96 -9.69 1.96
N VAL A 541 14.67 -10.98 2.14
CA VAL A 541 14.86 -11.69 3.41
C VAL A 541 16.31 -11.54 3.85
N LYS A 542 16.51 -11.17 5.11
CA LYS A 542 17.80 -11.24 5.81
C LYS A 542 17.65 -12.10 7.04
N VAL A 543 18.47 -13.14 7.14
CA VAL A 543 18.58 -13.96 8.35
C VAL A 543 19.23 -13.16 9.47
N LEU A 544 18.65 -13.27 10.66
CA LEU A 544 19.09 -12.59 11.87
C LEU A 544 19.60 -13.63 12.85
N LEU A 545 20.74 -13.36 13.47
CA LEU A 545 21.40 -14.29 14.37
C LEU A 545 22.14 -13.54 15.48
N GLU A 546 21.80 -13.86 16.72
CA GLU A 546 22.47 -13.38 17.93
C GLU A 546 22.99 -14.62 18.69
N LEU A 547 24.31 -14.72 18.80
CA LEU A 547 24.98 -15.88 19.38
C LEU A 547 25.39 -15.62 20.83
N PRO A 548 25.20 -16.61 21.73
CA PRO A 548 25.73 -16.51 23.08
C PRO A 548 27.26 -16.70 23.10
N GLU A 549 27.87 -16.31 24.22
CA GLU A 549 29.31 -16.48 24.46
C GLU A 549 29.71 -17.96 24.28
N GLY A 550 30.81 -18.20 23.55
CA GLY A 550 31.34 -19.55 23.32
C GLY A 550 30.78 -20.27 22.09
N VAL A 551 29.81 -19.69 21.38
CA VAL A 551 29.31 -20.18 20.09
C VAL A 551 29.92 -19.38 18.93
N SER A 552 30.37 -20.06 17.88
CA SER A 552 30.88 -19.42 16.66
C SER A 552 30.32 -20.05 15.39
N ILE A 553 30.25 -19.25 14.34
CA ILE A 553 29.77 -19.68 13.02
C ILE A 553 30.86 -20.49 12.31
N LYS A 554 30.47 -21.59 11.67
CA LYS A 554 31.33 -22.40 10.81
C LYS A 554 30.71 -22.50 9.41
N GLY A 555 31.36 -21.88 8.43
CA GLY A 555 30.89 -21.87 7.04
C GLY A 555 29.90 -20.73 6.73
N GLU A 556 29.13 -20.90 5.67
CA GLU A 556 28.21 -19.89 5.14
C GLU A 556 26.75 -20.33 5.25
N TRP A 557 25.84 -19.36 5.21
CA TRP A 557 24.41 -19.64 5.13
C TRP A 557 24.04 -20.40 3.86
N GLN A 558 23.15 -21.37 4.02
CA GLN A 558 22.49 -22.09 2.94
C GLN A 558 20.98 -21.80 2.99
N SER A 559 20.33 -21.72 1.85
CA SER A 559 18.87 -21.57 1.76
C SER A 559 18.25 -22.70 0.93
N SER A 560 16.96 -22.94 1.15
CA SER A 560 16.11 -23.71 0.22
C SER A 560 16.08 -23.05 -1.18
N PRO A 561 15.65 -23.78 -2.22
CA PRO A 561 15.41 -23.19 -3.53
C PRO A 561 14.42 -22.02 -3.45
N SER A 562 14.73 -20.92 -4.13
CA SER A 562 13.77 -19.87 -4.47
C SER A 562 13.26 -20.07 -5.90
N VAL A 563 12.17 -19.40 -6.25
CA VAL A 563 11.57 -19.48 -7.59
C VAL A 563 11.57 -18.11 -8.27
N PRO A 564 11.70 -18.04 -9.60
CA PRO A 564 11.60 -16.78 -10.33
C PRO A 564 10.18 -16.22 -10.19
N PHE A 565 10.08 -14.92 -9.91
CA PHE A 565 8.79 -14.28 -9.78
C PHE A 565 8.17 -14.02 -11.17
N PRO A 566 6.98 -14.58 -11.47
CA PRO A 566 6.39 -14.44 -12.80
C PRO A 566 6.23 -12.97 -13.23
N GLY A 567 6.73 -12.64 -14.42
CA GLY A 567 6.62 -11.28 -14.98
C GLY A 567 7.69 -10.27 -14.53
N TYR A 568 8.57 -10.64 -13.59
CA TYR A 568 9.62 -9.74 -13.09
C TYR A 568 11.01 -10.36 -13.27
N GLU A 569 11.78 -9.79 -14.19
CA GLU A 569 13.14 -10.23 -14.44
C GLU A 569 14.07 -9.90 -13.26
N GLY A 570 14.91 -10.85 -12.87
CA GLY A 570 15.86 -10.68 -11.76
C GLY A 570 15.25 -10.76 -10.35
N VAL A 571 13.93 -10.99 -10.23
CA VAL A 571 13.25 -11.13 -8.93
C VAL A 571 13.04 -12.61 -8.60
N PHE A 572 13.47 -13.01 -7.41
CA PHE A 572 13.28 -14.37 -6.90
C PHE A 572 12.59 -14.33 -5.53
N ILE A 573 11.69 -15.28 -5.33
CA ILE A 573 10.83 -15.33 -4.16
C ILE A 573 10.86 -16.72 -3.50
N PHE A 574 10.53 -16.75 -2.22
CA PHE A 574 10.12 -17.96 -1.52
C PHE A 574 8.60 -18.00 -1.41
N GLU A 575 8.00 -19.13 -1.79
CA GLU A 575 6.58 -19.47 -1.64
C GLU A 575 6.46 -20.73 -0.79
N ASP A 576 5.35 -20.89 -0.06
CA ASP A 576 5.02 -21.99 0.87
C ASP A 576 5.99 -22.21 2.05
N LYS A 577 7.29 -22.33 1.80
CA LYS A 577 8.32 -22.53 2.81
C LYS A 577 9.67 -21.97 2.36
N ALA A 578 10.40 -21.37 3.30
CA ALA A 578 11.84 -21.12 3.18
C ALA A 578 12.59 -21.77 4.35
N THR A 579 13.73 -22.40 4.07
CA THR A 579 14.62 -22.92 5.11
C THR A 579 16.00 -22.30 4.95
N PHE A 580 16.55 -21.77 6.03
CA PHE A 580 17.91 -21.26 6.09
C PHE A 580 18.71 -22.09 7.08
N SER A 581 19.96 -22.42 6.77
CA SER A 581 20.79 -23.19 7.69
C SER A 581 22.23 -22.75 7.71
N ILE A 582 22.86 -22.94 8.86
CA ILE A 582 24.28 -22.65 9.08
C ILE A 582 24.85 -23.61 10.11
N GLU A 583 26.12 -23.97 9.96
CA GLU A 583 26.83 -24.81 10.93
C GLU A 583 27.45 -23.93 12.03
N LEU A 584 27.36 -24.40 13.27
CA LEU A 584 27.84 -23.73 14.47
C LEU A 584 28.85 -24.62 15.19
N SER A 585 29.87 -23.99 15.78
CA SER A 585 30.76 -24.59 16.76
C SER A 585 30.26 -24.26 18.17
N LEU A 586 30.13 -25.29 18.99
CA LEU A 586 29.61 -25.25 20.36
C LEU A 586 30.68 -25.59 21.42
N VAL A 587 31.97 -25.55 21.06
CA VAL A 587 33.07 -26.09 21.88
C VAL A 587 33.18 -25.43 23.26
N ASN A 588 32.82 -24.16 23.39
CA ASN A 588 32.96 -23.38 24.63
C ASN A 588 31.62 -22.89 25.20
N VAL A 589 30.50 -23.50 24.82
CA VAL A 589 29.17 -23.01 25.19
C VAL A 589 28.81 -23.38 26.63
N LYS A 590 28.22 -22.42 27.37
CA LYS A 590 27.66 -22.67 28.70
C LYS A 590 26.33 -23.45 28.57
N PRO A 591 26.10 -24.52 29.34
CA PRO A 591 24.84 -25.26 29.31
C PRO A 591 23.62 -24.36 29.57
N GLY A 592 22.56 -24.51 28.78
CA GLY A 592 21.34 -23.70 28.91
C GLY A 592 21.40 -22.31 28.26
N SER A 593 22.48 -22.00 27.54
CA SER A 593 22.58 -20.81 26.69
C SER A 593 21.50 -20.84 25.60
N ALA A 594 21.02 -19.66 25.19
CA ALA A 594 20.03 -19.53 24.12
C ALA A 594 20.64 -18.81 22.92
N ILE A 595 20.29 -19.28 21.72
CA ILE A 595 20.52 -18.58 20.46
C ILE A 595 19.23 -17.85 20.11
N SER A 596 19.30 -16.55 19.85
CA SER A 596 18.18 -15.81 19.26
C SER A 596 18.40 -15.72 17.76
N CYS A 597 17.43 -16.20 16.97
CA CYS A 597 17.56 -16.21 15.52
C CYS A 597 16.22 -15.99 14.82
N GLY A 598 16.26 -15.60 13.55
CA GLY A 598 15.05 -15.38 12.78
C GLY A 598 15.31 -14.67 11.47
N MET A 599 14.42 -13.77 11.08
CA MET A 599 14.54 -13.03 9.83
C MET A 599 13.86 -11.65 9.88
N SER A 600 14.43 -10.72 9.12
CA SER A 600 13.71 -9.54 8.62
C SER A 600 13.30 -9.77 7.18
N TYR A 601 12.07 -9.43 6.83
CA TYR A 601 11.49 -9.74 5.52
C TYR A 601 10.40 -8.73 5.16
N GLN A 602 10.05 -8.71 3.87
CA GLN A 602 8.79 -8.16 3.41
C GLN A 602 7.97 -9.30 2.80
N THR A 603 6.67 -9.32 3.06
CA THR A 603 5.76 -10.34 2.51
C THR A 603 4.66 -9.70 1.68
N CYS A 604 4.35 -10.33 0.57
CA CYS A 604 3.34 -9.88 -0.37
C CYS A 604 2.54 -11.07 -0.89
N ASP A 605 1.32 -10.83 -1.33
CA ASP A 605 0.69 -11.67 -2.34
C ASP A 605 0.70 -10.92 -3.69
N GLU A 606 -0.08 -11.39 -4.66
CA GLU A 606 -0.13 -10.77 -5.98
C GLU A 606 -0.75 -9.38 -6.01
N ASN A 607 -1.53 -9.02 -4.98
CA ASN A 607 -2.24 -7.75 -4.90
C ASN A 607 -1.60 -6.84 -3.85
N LYS A 608 -1.39 -7.31 -2.62
CA LYS A 608 -0.98 -6.50 -1.47
C LYS A 608 0.41 -6.88 -0.97
N CYS A 609 1.03 -5.92 -0.30
CA CYS A 609 2.27 -6.12 0.44
C CYS A 609 2.08 -5.63 1.86
N PHE A 610 2.57 -6.40 2.83
CA PHE A 610 2.68 -5.91 4.19
C PHE A 610 3.94 -5.05 4.37
N PRO A 611 3.93 -4.12 5.34
CA PRO A 611 5.14 -3.42 5.73
C PRO A 611 6.25 -4.42 6.08
N PRO A 612 7.53 -4.04 5.89
CA PRO A 612 8.64 -4.86 6.34
C PRO A 612 8.52 -5.25 7.82
N GLY A 613 8.75 -6.52 8.12
CA GLY A 613 8.63 -7.08 9.45
C GLY A 613 9.91 -7.77 9.91
N LYS A 614 10.02 -7.99 11.22
CA LYS A 614 11.07 -8.79 11.86
C LYS A 614 10.43 -9.83 12.76
N LYS A 615 10.91 -11.08 12.66
CA LYS A 615 10.53 -12.18 13.56
C LYS A 615 11.77 -12.86 14.13
N MET A 616 11.77 -13.06 15.43
CA MET A 616 12.85 -13.72 16.19
C MET A 616 12.25 -14.86 17.02
N VAL A 617 13.02 -15.93 17.18
CA VAL A 617 12.74 -17.07 18.06
C VAL A 617 14.00 -17.42 18.83
N ASP A 618 13.82 -17.89 20.07
CA ASP A 618 14.92 -18.34 20.91
C ASP A 618 14.97 -19.86 20.95
N ILE A 619 16.16 -20.44 20.76
CA ILE A 619 16.39 -21.87 20.92
C ILE A 619 17.48 -22.13 21.96
N LYS A 620 17.21 -23.04 22.89
CA LYS A 620 18.17 -23.46 23.91
C LYS A 620 19.15 -24.47 23.33
N ILE A 621 20.43 -24.30 23.65
CA ILE A 621 21.53 -25.20 23.31
C ILE A 621 21.61 -26.34 24.33
#